data_AF-A0A961EMN7-F1
#
_entry.id   AF-A0A961EMN7-F1
#
_cell.length_a   1.000
_cell.length_b   1.000
_cell.length_c   1.000
_cell.angle_alpha   90.00
_cell.angle_beta   90.00
_cell.angle_gamma   90.00
#
_symmetry.space_group_name_H-M   'P 1'
#
loop_
_entity.id
_entity.type
_entity.pdbx_description
1 polymer ?
#
loop_
_entity_poly.entity_id
_entity_poly.type
_entity_poly.pdbx_seq_one_letter_code
_entity_poly.pdbx_strand_id
1 'polypeptide(L)'
;GHAPRGAPGPAHHKPRDRPWRPVLSAGHSATACGTVGITGGGVYDALVGEAARTNGRRLLTRDHRARRTYELLGVDYSLVGI
;
A
#
# COMPACT_ATOMS: atom_id res chain seq x y z
N GLY A 1 -9.56 46.36 5.87
CA GLY A 1 -9.44 45.16 6.71
C GLY A 1 -8.89 44.03 5.86
N HIS A 2 -7.69 43.54 6.17
CA HIS A 2 -7.04 42.44 5.45
C HIS A 2 -7.16 41.17 6.30
N ALA A 3 -7.86 40.15 5.80
CA ALA A 3 -7.99 38.86 6.49
C ALA A 3 -6.68 38.04 6.34
N PRO A 4 -6.20 37.34 7.38
CA PRO A 4 -4.99 36.53 7.27
C PRO A 4 -5.25 35.24 6.47
N ARG A 5 -4.31 34.94 5.57
CA ARG A 5 -4.24 33.73 4.75
C ARG A 5 -4.19 32.49 5.66
N GLY A 6 -5.00 31.48 5.31
CA GLY A 6 -5.06 30.20 6.01
C GLY A 6 -3.69 29.53 6.14
N ALA A 7 -3.46 28.91 7.30
CA ALA A 7 -2.24 28.18 7.60
C ALA A 7 -2.00 27.06 6.57
N PRO A 8 -0.75 26.81 6.15
CA PRO A 8 -0.42 25.63 5.37
C PRO A 8 -0.68 24.38 6.22
N GLY A 9 -1.50 23.46 5.70
CA GLY A 9 -1.69 22.13 6.29
C GLY A 9 -0.37 21.36 6.39
N PRO A 10 -0.29 20.32 7.24
CA PRO A 10 0.96 19.63 7.52
C PRO A 10 1.60 19.09 6.24
N ALA A 11 2.84 19.53 5.97
CA ALA A 11 3.60 19.14 4.81
C ALA A 11 3.80 17.61 4.79
N HIS A 12 3.27 16.95 3.77
CA HIS A 12 3.65 15.57 3.44
C HIS A 12 5.14 15.55 3.07
N HIS A 13 5.99 15.21 4.05
CA HIS A 13 7.40 14.91 3.81
C HIS A 13 7.49 13.64 2.97
N LYS A 14 7.69 13.80 1.65
CA LYS A 14 8.09 12.71 0.76
C LYS A 14 9.56 12.39 1.08
N PRO A 15 9.92 11.18 1.55
CA PRO A 15 11.32 10.82 1.72
C PRO A 15 11.95 10.77 0.33
N ARG A 16 12.83 11.72 -0.01
CA ARG A 16 13.44 11.83 -1.33
C ARG A 16 14.67 10.92 -1.50
N ASP A 17 15.15 10.29 -0.42
CA ASP A 17 16.51 9.72 -0.41
C ASP A 17 16.58 8.27 0.13
N ARG A 18 15.47 7.52 0.11
CA ARG A 18 15.53 6.08 0.44
C ARG A 18 15.93 5.28 -0.80
N PRO A 19 17.07 4.56 -0.79
CA PRO A 19 17.41 3.69 -1.91
C PRO A 19 16.33 2.62 -2.07
N TRP A 20 15.91 2.38 -3.31
CA TRP A 20 14.99 1.30 -3.66
C TRP A 20 15.62 -0.03 -3.23
N ARG A 21 15.11 -0.63 -2.16
CA ARG A 21 15.51 -1.98 -1.75
C ARG A 21 14.67 -2.97 -2.56
N PRO A 22 15.28 -3.99 -3.20
CA PRO A 22 14.50 -5.00 -3.91
C PRO A 22 13.61 -5.73 -2.90
N VAL A 23 12.30 -5.70 -3.11
CA VAL A 23 11.34 -6.57 -2.40
C VAL A 23 11.39 -7.98 -3.01
N LEU A 24 12.58 -8.59 -3.02
CA LEU A 24 12.73 -9.93 -3.58
C LEU A 24 12.69 -10.96 -2.44
N SER A 25 11.47 -11.16 -1.94
CA SER A 25 11.01 -12.50 -1.55
C SER A 25 9.66 -12.79 -2.25
N ALA A 26 9.54 -12.42 -3.53
CA ALA A 26 8.32 -12.65 -4.32
C ALA A 26 7.95 -14.14 -4.41
N GLY A 27 8.93 -15.05 -4.25
CA GLY A 27 8.71 -16.49 -4.24
C GLY A 27 7.84 -16.98 -3.08
N HIS A 28 8.11 -16.52 -1.84
CA HIS A 28 7.29 -16.91 -0.69
C HIS A 28 5.87 -16.35 -0.77
N SER A 29 5.70 -15.12 -1.28
CA SER A 29 4.40 -14.48 -1.40
C SER A 29 3.52 -15.13 -2.48
N ALA A 30 4.08 -15.54 -3.63
CA ALA A 30 3.32 -16.22 -4.67
C ALA A 30 2.83 -17.61 -4.22
N THR A 31 3.68 -18.37 -3.51
CA THR A 31 3.28 -19.66 -2.92
C THR A 31 2.22 -19.48 -1.83
N ALA A 32 2.37 -18.47 -0.96
CA ALA A 32 1.35 -18.12 0.03
C ALA A 32 0.02 -17.74 -0.63
N CYS A 33 0.04 -16.96 -1.74
CA CYS A 33 -1.16 -16.62 -2.51
C CYS A 33 -1.91 -17.87 -2.99
N GLY A 34 -1.19 -18.89 -3.48
CA GLY A 34 -1.77 -20.17 -3.87
C GLY A 34 -2.49 -20.88 -2.71
N THR A 35 -1.94 -20.80 -1.49
CA THR A 35 -2.56 -21.43 -0.31
C THR A 35 -3.81 -20.71 0.20
N VAL A 36 -3.97 -19.42 -0.09
CA VAL A 36 -5.15 -18.61 0.32
C VAL A 36 -6.12 -18.33 -0.83
N GLY A 37 -5.95 -18.98 -1.99
CA GLY A 37 -6.86 -18.85 -3.13
C GLY A 37 -6.75 -17.52 -3.89
N ILE A 38 -5.62 -16.82 -3.75
CA ILE A 38 -5.32 -15.60 -4.52
C ILE A 38 -4.67 -16.02 -5.83
N THR A 39 -5.37 -15.80 -6.95
CA THR A 39 -4.91 -16.17 -8.30
C THR A 39 -5.08 -15.00 -9.27
N GLY A 40 -4.32 -14.97 -10.36
CA GLY A 40 -4.41 -13.93 -11.39
C GLY A 40 -4.08 -12.53 -10.83
N GLY A 41 -4.93 -11.54 -11.13
CA GLY A 41 -4.74 -10.14 -10.72
C GLY A 41 -4.51 -9.93 -9.22
N GLY A 42 -5.06 -10.80 -8.37
CA GLY A 42 -4.88 -10.71 -6.92
C GLY A 42 -3.45 -10.98 -6.44
N VAL A 43 -2.61 -11.67 -7.23
CA VAL A 43 -1.20 -11.91 -6.87
C VAL A 43 -0.42 -10.59 -6.90
N TYR A 44 -0.74 -9.70 -7.84
CA TYR A 44 -0.10 -8.39 -7.90
C TYR A 44 -0.51 -7.53 -6.69
N ASP A 45 -1.81 -7.54 -6.35
CA ASP A 45 -2.31 -6.87 -5.14
C ASP A 45 -1.61 -7.41 -3.89
N ALA A 46 -1.39 -8.73 -3.81
CA ALA A 46 -0.69 -9.33 -2.69
C ALA A 46 0.77 -8.86 -2.58
N LEU A 47 1.50 -8.76 -3.70
CA LEU A 47 2.88 -8.26 -3.70
C LEU A 47 2.94 -6.78 -3.27
N VAL A 48 2.01 -5.97 -3.75
CA VAL A 48 1.92 -4.55 -3.36
C VAL A 48 1.59 -4.42 -1.87
N GLY A 49 0.62 -5.20 -1.38
CA GLY A 49 0.25 -5.25 0.03
C GLY A 49 1.41 -5.68 0.93
N GLU A 50 2.10 -6.77 0.57
CA GLU A 50 3.27 -7.26 1.31
C GLU A 50 4.43 -6.26 1.31
N ALA A 51 4.65 -5.54 0.20
CA ALA A 51 5.64 -4.48 0.14
C ALA A 51 5.31 -3.36 1.14
N ALA A 52 4.05 -2.92 1.20
CA ALA A 52 3.62 -1.90 2.16
C ALA A 52 3.77 -2.38 3.61
N ARG A 53 3.29 -3.59 3.91
CA ARG A 53 3.35 -4.21 5.24
C ARG A 53 4.79 -4.39 5.73
N THR A 54 5.66 -4.97 4.90
CA THR A 54 7.09 -5.20 5.22
C THR A 54 7.84 -3.89 5.48
N ASN A 55 7.41 -2.79 4.85
CA ASN A 55 8.02 -1.48 5.05
C ASN A 55 7.35 -0.65 6.17
N GLY A 56 6.33 -1.19 6.85
CA GLY A 56 5.57 -0.49 7.89
C GLY A 56 4.87 0.77 7.35
N ARG A 57 4.37 0.73 6.12
CA ARG A 57 3.69 1.85 5.45
C ARG A 57 2.23 1.53 5.23
N ARG A 58 1.37 2.54 5.38
CA ARG A 58 -0.03 2.48 4.95
C ARG A 58 -0.11 2.50 3.42
N LEU A 59 -0.84 1.55 2.85
CA LEU A 59 -1.12 1.50 1.42
C LEU A 59 -2.30 2.40 1.07
N LEU A 60 -2.12 3.35 0.16
CA LEU A 60 -3.21 4.14 -0.41
C LEU A 60 -3.66 3.50 -1.72
N THR A 61 -4.94 3.12 -1.82
CA THR A 61 -5.49 2.46 -3.01
C THR A 61 -6.77 3.13 -3.48
N ARG A 62 -7.02 3.11 -4.80
CA ARG A 62 -8.33 3.43 -5.40
C ARG A 62 -9.09 2.18 -5.82
N ASP A 63 -8.44 1.03 -5.74
CA ASP A 63 -9.02 -0.23 -6.18
C ASP A 63 -9.78 -0.88 -5.02
N HIS A 64 -11.11 -0.84 -5.12
CA HIS A 64 -12.00 -1.51 -4.19
C HIS A 64 -11.99 -3.03 -4.34
N ARG A 65 -11.63 -3.57 -5.52
CA ARG A 65 -11.60 -5.01 -5.78
C ARG A 65 -10.46 -5.69 -5.02
N ALA A 66 -9.33 -4.99 -4.87
CA ALA A 66 -8.14 -5.46 -4.16
C ALA A 66 -8.31 -5.50 -2.63
N ARG A 67 -9.38 -4.90 -2.10
CA ARG A 67 -9.65 -4.80 -0.65
C ARG A 67 -9.54 -6.15 0.06
N ARG A 68 -10.16 -7.18 -0.51
CA ARG A 68 -10.17 -8.54 0.06
C ARG A 68 -8.76 -9.10 0.21
N THR A 69 -7.89 -8.84 -0.76
CA THR A 69 -6.48 -9.27 -0.72
C THR A 69 -5.73 -8.60 0.43
N TYR A 70 -5.90 -7.29 0.59
CA TYR A 70 -5.24 -6.55 1.67
C TYR A 70 -5.71 -6.98 3.07
N GLU A 71 -7.01 -7.26 3.21
CA GLU A 71 -7.59 -7.78 4.45
C GLU A 71 -7.03 -9.17 4.81
N LEU A 72 -6.97 -10.08 3.84
CA LEU A 72 -6.40 -11.43 4.04
C LEU A 72 -4.92 -11.39 4.47
N LEU A 73 -4.17 -10.37 4.02
CA LEU A 73 -2.75 -10.20 4.32
C LEU A 73 -2.47 -9.34 5.55
N GLY A 74 -3.51 -8.79 6.20
CA GLY A 74 -3.36 -7.89 7.35
C GLY A 74 -2.61 -6.60 7.02
N VAL A 75 -2.78 -6.08 5.80
CA VAL A 75 -2.16 -4.83 5.35
C VAL A 75 -2.93 -3.64 5.90
N ASP A 76 -2.25 -2.62 6.44
CA ASP A 76 -2.86 -1.32 6.74
C ASP A 76 -3.08 -0.56 5.42
N TYR A 77 -4.34 -0.34 5.02
CA TYR A 77 -4.69 0.35 3.79
C TYR A 77 -5.78 1.41 3.99
N SER A 78 -5.81 2.39 3.09
CA SER A 78 -6.88 3.38 2.98
C SER A 78 -7.34 3.51 1.53
N LEU A 79 -8.65 3.52 1.33
CA LEU A 79 -9.24 3.92 0.06
C LEU A 79 -9.14 5.44 -0.08
N VAL A 80 -8.83 5.92 -1.28
CA VAL A 80 -8.73 7.35 -1.59
C VAL A 80 -9.66 7.72 -2.75
N GLY A 81 -10.24 8.93 -2.71
CA GLY A 81 -11.08 9.45 -3.80
C GLY A 81 -12.52 8.93 -3.83
N ILE A 82 -13.12 8.71 -2.65
CA ILE A 82 -14.58 8.57 -2.50
C ILE A 82 -15.31 9.86 -2.89
#